data_AF-A0A370LKN7-F1
#
_entry.id   AF-A0A370LKN7-F1
#
_cell.length_a   1.000
_cell.length_b   1.000
_cell.length_c   1.000
_cell.angle_alpha   90.00
_cell.angle_beta   90.00
_cell.angle_gamma   90.00
#
_symmetry.space_group_name_H-M   'P 1'
#
loop_
_entity.id
_entity.type
_entity.pdbx_description
1 polymer ?
#
loop_
_entity_poly.entity_id
_entity_poly.type
_entity_poly.pdbx_seq_one_letter_code
_entity_poly.pdbx_strand_id
1 'polypeptide(L)'
;MFFSVIPVSYSDSGNVNWQLVYVTGHSKCTPTETTKTNEFFAVTEQYFEMYKFTANGAEPKCMAISDLSKSYFQKDIQLVIVIFDDSSGKNLLAKQGYEGFYSHLGDDRDKKHTIMIKDSPNFDSYYDSTDTAWLLSNHLSKFVLYYKGYSQQEIQRILQPIEMRYGKCVGYEYTTNVCDTVRTNVKPDKIGKYFTVMTPFEKAVGNKSLNHLPSDLTTNETILNLQREITTWWINDKITNEDYLKSVKYLVNAPPPVNNTKNISSIDLPNGFIMIDLVKKKTTVNQPSQFQAFAIGDNSNDVFSYIPFEADVLKEDSSEIPDWFKMRAKLWSERRISDMIFFDGLESLIRTNSK
;
A
#
# COMPACT_ATOMS: atom_id res chain seq x y z
N MET A 1 -32.47 32.98 6.40
CA MET A 1 -31.03 32.94 6.72
C MET A 1 -30.38 31.93 5.80
N PHE A 2 -29.54 32.39 4.88
CA PHE A 2 -28.73 31.52 4.02
C PHE A 2 -27.53 31.04 4.84
N PHE A 3 -27.46 29.73 5.13
CA PHE A 3 -26.23 29.15 5.66
C PHE A 3 -25.24 29.00 4.50
N SER A 4 -24.26 29.91 4.45
CA SER A 4 -23.06 29.74 3.65
C SER A 4 -22.32 28.50 4.17
N VAL A 5 -22.31 27.43 3.38
CA VAL A 5 -21.37 26.33 3.57
C VAL A 5 -20.02 26.88 3.16
N ILE A 6 -19.22 27.31 4.13
CA ILE A 6 -17.83 27.67 3.90
C ILE A 6 -17.13 26.37 3.47
N PRO A 7 -16.61 26.26 2.22
CA PRO A 7 -15.73 25.16 1.89
C PRO A 7 -14.50 25.33 2.77
N VAL A 8 -14.29 24.40 3.70
CA VAL A 8 -13.02 24.30 4.41
C VAL A 8 -11.97 24.00 3.36
N SER A 9 -11.26 25.03 2.93
CA SER A 9 -10.03 24.89 2.16
C SER A 9 -9.01 24.20 3.06
N TYR A 10 -8.85 22.89 2.90
CA TYR A 10 -7.77 22.17 3.55
C TYR A 10 -6.45 22.60 2.91
N SER A 11 -5.59 23.21 3.74
CA SER A 11 -4.24 23.59 3.38
C SER A 11 -3.37 22.35 3.19
N ASP A 12 -2.64 22.37 2.08
CA ASP A 12 -1.55 21.51 1.65
C ASP A 12 -0.48 21.35 2.76
N SER A 13 -0.30 20.15 3.34
CA SER A 13 0.90 19.83 4.16
C SER A 13 1.09 18.34 4.48
N GLY A 14 0.85 17.43 3.53
CA GLY A 14 1.22 16.01 3.70
C GLY A 14 2.43 15.68 2.83
N ASN A 15 3.62 16.16 3.21
CA ASN A 15 4.83 15.87 2.47
C ASN A 15 5.41 14.53 2.98
N VAL A 16 5.34 13.48 2.17
CA VAL A 16 5.80 12.14 2.57
C VAL A 16 7.32 12.09 2.53
N ASN A 17 7.96 11.88 3.66
CA ASN A 17 9.38 11.58 3.71
C ASN A 17 9.59 10.07 3.50
N TRP A 18 10.48 9.74 2.58
CA TRP A 18 10.79 8.35 2.26
C TRP A 18 12.30 8.08 2.25
N GLN A 19 12.68 6.83 2.46
CA GLN A 19 14.08 6.39 2.49
C GLN A 19 14.22 5.12 1.66
N LEU A 20 15.17 5.11 0.72
CA LEU A 20 15.58 3.90 0.02
C LEU A 20 16.87 3.34 0.63
N VAL A 21 16.87 2.03 0.86
CA VAL A 21 18.01 1.26 1.36
C VAL A 21 18.22 0.06 0.44
N TYR A 22 19.38 0.01 -0.21
CA TYR A 22 19.84 -1.17 -0.92
C TYR A 22 20.61 -2.08 0.05
N VAL A 23 20.28 -3.37 0.05
CA VAL A 23 20.79 -4.35 1.01
C VAL A 23 21.51 -5.45 0.26
N THR A 24 22.79 -5.65 0.59
CA THR A 24 23.64 -6.64 -0.06
C THR A 24 23.99 -7.80 0.87
N GLY A 25 24.17 -8.99 0.28
CA GLY A 25 24.73 -10.16 0.96
C GLY A 25 26.25 -10.06 1.15
N HIS A 26 26.91 -9.10 0.49
CA HIS A 26 28.32 -8.80 0.69
C HIS A 26 28.56 -8.11 2.04
N SER A 27 29.80 -8.18 2.55
CA SER A 27 30.18 -7.50 3.78
C SER A 27 30.14 -5.97 3.68
N LYS A 28 30.21 -5.43 2.46
CA LYS A 28 30.09 -4.01 2.12
C LYS A 28 29.54 -3.87 0.71
N CYS A 29 28.93 -2.72 0.44
CA CYS A 29 28.46 -2.40 -0.91
C CYS A 29 29.59 -2.27 -1.92
N THR A 30 29.38 -2.88 -3.07
CA THR A 30 30.19 -2.73 -4.27
C THR A 30 29.84 -1.42 -5.00
N PRO A 31 30.75 -0.87 -5.82
CA PRO A 31 30.46 0.32 -6.63
C PRO A 31 29.24 0.16 -7.55
N THR A 32 29.01 -1.06 -8.06
CA THR A 32 27.84 -1.39 -8.87
C THR A 32 26.54 -1.29 -8.06
N GLU A 33 26.52 -1.81 -6.83
CA GLU A 33 25.35 -1.72 -5.95
C GLU A 33 25.08 -0.28 -5.53
N THR A 34 26.12 0.52 -5.25
CA THR A 34 25.98 1.96 -5.02
C THR A 34 25.39 2.68 -6.23
N THR A 35 25.81 2.30 -7.45
CA THR A 35 25.24 2.86 -8.68
C THR A 35 23.76 2.50 -8.80
N LYS A 36 23.40 1.23 -8.62
CA LYS A 36 22.00 0.77 -8.63
C LYS A 36 21.14 1.45 -7.57
N THR A 37 21.69 1.67 -6.39
CA THR A 37 21.04 2.40 -5.29
C THR A 37 20.59 3.78 -5.76
N ASN A 38 21.48 4.53 -6.45
CA ASN A 38 21.17 5.84 -7.00
C ASN A 38 20.21 5.76 -8.20
N GLU A 39 20.32 4.73 -9.05
CA GLU A 39 19.38 4.50 -10.15
C GLU A 39 17.94 4.32 -9.63
N PHE A 40 17.73 3.42 -8.67
CA PHE A 40 16.39 3.16 -8.11
C PHE A 40 15.85 4.33 -7.29
N PHE A 41 16.72 5.07 -6.60
CA PHE A 41 16.33 6.33 -5.95
C PHE A 41 15.77 7.33 -6.97
N ALA A 42 16.48 7.53 -8.08
CA ALA A 42 16.06 8.47 -9.11
C ALA A 42 14.80 8.00 -9.88
N VAL A 43 14.65 6.68 -10.08
CA VAL A 43 13.40 6.08 -10.60
C VAL A 43 12.23 6.38 -9.67
N THR A 44 12.42 6.25 -8.35
CA THR A 44 11.39 6.52 -7.35
C THR A 44 10.95 7.99 -7.38
N GLU A 45 11.91 8.93 -7.43
CA GLU A 45 11.61 10.37 -7.56
C GLU A 45 10.76 10.66 -8.79
N GLN A 46 11.21 10.21 -9.98
CA GLN A 46 10.46 10.44 -11.22
C GLN A 46 9.08 9.77 -11.19
N TYR A 47 8.97 8.60 -10.56
CA TYR A 47 7.69 7.92 -10.46
C TYR A 47 6.67 8.68 -9.61
N PHE A 48 7.11 9.28 -8.50
CA PHE A 48 6.27 10.18 -7.71
C PHE A 48 5.88 11.44 -8.49
N GLU A 49 6.80 12.02 -9.27
CA GLU A 49 6.49 13.14 -10.16
C GLU A 49 5.43 12.80 -11.20
N MET A 50 5.46 11.59 -11.77
CA MET A 50 4.42 11.12 -12.69
C MET A 50 3.03 11.08 -12.04
N TYR A 51 2.95 10.72 -10.76
CA TYR A 51 1.72 10.80 -9.97
C TYR A 51 1.36 12.22 -9.54
N LYS A 52 2.26 13.20 -9.75
CA LYS A 52 2.21 14.54 -9.15
C LYS A 52 2.08 14.43 -7.62
N PHE A 53 2.85 13.50 -7.05
CA PHE A 53 2.85 13.16 -5.64
C PHE A 53 4.00 13.88 -4.95
N THR A 54 3.69 14.70 -3.94
CA THR A 54 4.70 15.45 -3.19
C THR A 54 5.33 14.55 -2.14
N ALA A 55 6.60 14.20 -2.35
CA ALA A 55 7.37 13.38 -1.44
C ALA A 55 8.84 13.83 -1.40
N ASN A 56 9.47 13.75 -0.23
CA ASN A 56 10.89 14.07 -0.06
C ASN A 56 11.70 12.79 0.18
N GLY A 57 12.66 12.53 -0.71
CA GLY A 57 13.60 11.43 -0.54
C GLY A 57 14.75 11.81 0.39
N ALA A 58 14.96 11.05 1.46
CA ALA A 58 16.20 11.07 2.23
C ALA A 58 17.34 10.42 1.43
N GLU A 59 18.58 10.81 1.72
CA GLU A 59 19.77 10.31 0.99
C GLU A 59 19.79 8.77 0.93
N PRO A 60 19.85 8.16 -0.26
CA PRO A 60 19.74 6.72 -0.40
C PRO A 60 20.95 6.02 0.20
N LYS A 61 20.71 4.87 0.83
CA LYS A 61 21.73 4.13 1.58
C LYS A 61 21.96 2.77 0.95
N CYS A 62 23.21 2.31 1.03
CA CYS A 62 23.58 0.94 0.67
C CYS A 62 24.32 0.31 1.85
N MET A 63 23.92 -0.90 2.26
CA MET A 63 24.52 -1.58 3.41
C MET A 63 24.47 -3.10 3.31
N ALA A 64 25.29 -3.78 4.13
CA ALA A 64 25.22 -5.22 4.29
C ALA A 64 23.94 -5.63 5.03
N ILE A 65 23.41 -6.81 4.72
CA ILE A 65 22.25 -7.37 5.41
C ILE A 65 22.45 -7.52 6.92
N SER A 66 23.69 -7.76 7.37
CA SER A 66 24.05 -7.83 8.79
C SER A 66 23.85 -6.52 9.54
N ASP A 67 23.88 -5.40 8.82
CA ASP A 67 23.79 -4.06 9.39
C ASP A 67 22.34 -3.52 9.37
N LEU A 68 21.43 -4.27 8.72
CA LEU A 68 20.02 -3.94 8.62
C LEU A 68 19.32 -4.22 9.96
N SER A 69 18.95 -3.17 10.68
CA SER A 69 18.18 -3.27 11.92
C SER A 69 17.01 -2.29 11.94
N LYS A 70 15.96 -2.58 12.71
CA LYS A 70 14.81 -1.67 12.88
C LYS A 70 15.23 -0.27 13.37
N SER A 71 16.28 -0.19 14.19
CA SER A 71 16.82 1.08 14.70
C SER A 71 17.48 1.97 13.65
N TYR A 72 17.77 1.43 12.45
CA TYR A 72 18.45 2.15 11.38
C TYR A 72 17.56 3.21 10.71
N PHE A 73 16.25 3.00 10.74
CA PHE A 73 15.30 3.85 10.04
C PHE A 73 15.01 5.09 10.89
N GLN A 74 15.06 6.27 10.25
CA GLN A 74 14.81 7.54 10.93
C GLN A 74 13.35 7.63 11.37
N LYS A 75 13.11 8.22 12.55
CA LYS A 75 11.75 8.33 13.14
C LYS A 75 10.75 9.11 12.29
N ASP A 76 11.23 10.02 11.44
CA ASP A 76 10.39 10.92 10.63
C ASP A 76 10.14 10.40 9.21
N ILE A 77 10.45 9.12 8.93
CA ILE A 77 10.24 8.48 7.63
C ILE A 77 8.89 7.75 7.59
N GLN A 78 8.06 8.11 6.63
CA GLN A 78 6.73 7.52 6.42
C GLN A 78 6.78 6.29 5.52
N LEU A 79 7.68 6.27 4.52
CA LEU A 79 7.85 5.17 3.58
C LEU A 79 9.30 4.69 3.56
N VAL A 80 9.50 3.40 3.83
CA VAL A 80 10.81 2.73 3.70
C VAL A 80 10.78 1.80 2.49
N ILE A 81 11.76 1.94 1.61
CA ILE A 81 11.94 1.09 0.43
C ILE A 81 13.23 0.29 0.63
N VAL A 82 13.12 -1.03 0.70
CA VAL A 82 14.24 -1.95 0.85
C VAL A 82 14.41 -2.75 -0.44
N ILE A 83 15.58 -2.65 -1.05
CA ILE A 83 15.93 -3.38 -2.27
C ILE A 83 17.04 -4.36 -1.92
N PHE A 84 16.74 -5.65 -1.93
CA PHE A 84 17.75 -6.69 -1.70
C PHE A 84 18.48 -7.01 -3.00
N ASP A 85 19.78 -7.27 -2.92
CA ASP A 85 20.53 -7.85 -4.02
C ASP A 85 19.95 -9.22 -4.43
N ASP A 86 20.35 -9.72 -5.60
CA ASP A 86 19.81 -10.97 -6.12
C ASP A 86 20.01 -12.14 -5.16
N SER A 87 21.17 -12.21 -4.51
CA SER A 87 21.53 -13.32 -3.63
C SER A 87 20.73 -13.32 -2.32
N SER A 88 20.66 -12.18 -1.62
CA SER A 88 19.91 -12.05 -0.36
C SER A 88 18.42 -12.09 -0.62
N GLY A 89 17.95 -11.42 -1.67
CA GLY A 89 16.55 -11.43 -2.06
C GLY A 89 16.09 -12.82 -2.51
N LYS A 90 16.92 -13.62 -3.21
CA LYS A 90 16.57 -15.02 -3.52
C LYS A 90 16.38 -15.84 -2.24
N ASN A 91 17.24 -15.63 -1.23
CA ASN A 91 17.17 -16.35 0.03
C ASN A 91 15.99 -15.94 0.91
N LEU A 92 15.66 -14.65 0.95
CA LEU A 92 14.61 -14.10 1.81
C LEU A 92 13.22 -14.13 1.16
N LEU A 93 13.12 -13.72 -0.10
CA LEU A 93 11.87 -13.53 -0.83
C LEU A 93 11.58 -14.71 -1.77
N ALA A 94 12.50 -15.00 -2.70
CA ALA A 94 12.20 -15.94 -3.80
C ALA A 94 12.06 -17.40 -3.33
N LYS A 95 12.79 -17.82 -2.30
CA LYS A 95 12.59 -19.14 -1.64
C LYS A 95 11.16 -19.31 -1.10
N GLN A 96 10.55 -18.22 -0.67
CA GLN A 96 9.16 -18.19 -0.18
C GLN A 96 8.15 -17.97 -1.32
N GLY A 97 8.62 -17.81 -2.56
CA GLY A 97 7.78 -17.58 -3.74
C GLY A 97 7.41 -16.12 -3.97
N TYR A 98 8.10 -15.16 -3.33
CA TYR A 98 7.83 -13.73 -3.42
C TYR A 98 8.86 -13.02 -4.31
N GLU A 99 8.41 -12.12 -5.18
CA GLU A 99 9.31 -11.17 -5.89
C GLU A 99 9.49 -9.86 -5.10
N GLY A 100 8.47 -9.51 -4.33
CA GLY A 100 8.43 -8.35 -3.45
C GLY A 100 7.09 -8.25 -2.73
N PHE A 101 6.99 -7.28 -1.82
CA PHE A 101 5.74 -6.94 -1.17
C PHE A 101 5.68 -5.45 -0.81
N TYR A 102 4.45 -4.98 -0.65
CA TYR A 102 4.12 -3.73 0.00
C TYR A 102 3.42 -4.04 1.33
N SER A 103 3.78 -3.34 2.40
CA SER A 103 3.10 -3.42 3.69
C SER A 103 2.79 -2.06 4.26
N HIS A 104 1.75 -2.05 5.10
CA HIS A 104 1.35 -0.90 5.89
C HIS A 104 0.93 -1.39 7.29
N LEU A 105 1.31 -0.62 8.31
CA LEU A 105 0.99 -0.89 9.71
C LEU A 105 0.39 0.37 10.37
N GLY A 106 -0.59 0.19 11.26
CA GLY A 106 -1.34 1.25 11.92
C GLY A 106 -2.63 1.64 11.19
N ASP A 107 -3.41 2.52 11.81
CA ASP A 107 -4.62 3.11 11.21
C ASP A 107 -4.30 4.38 10.37
N ASP A 108 -3.08 4.91 10.53
CA ASP A 108 -2.56 6.10 9.85
C ASP A 108 -2.10 5.78 8.42
N ARG A 109 -2.85 6.24 7.41
CA ARG A 109 -2.54 5.98 5.99
C ARG A 109 -1.36 6.77 5.42
N ASP A 110 -0.81 7.68 6.21
CA ASP A 110 0.30 8.54 5.85
C ASP A 110 1.63 8.09 6.48
N LYS A 111 1.66 6.98 7.24
CA LYS A 111 2.85 6.52 7.97
C LYS A 111 3.03 5.00 7.87
N LYS A 112 4.23 4.55 8.27
CA LYS A 112 4.57 3.13 8.50
C LYS A 112 4.36 2.25 7.26
N HIS A 113 4.75 2.76 6.09
CA HIS A 113 4.72 2.01 4.83
C HIS A 113 6.08 1.37 4.56
N THR A 114 6.07 0.12 4.13
CA THR A 114 7.29 -0.58 3.71
C THR A 114 7.11 -1.19 2.33
N ILE A 115 8.09 -1.01 1.47
CA ILE A 115 8.22 -1.73 0.21
C ILE A 115 9.48 -2.58 0.31
N MET A 116 9.38 -3.87 0.02
CA MET A 116 10.54 -4.74 -0.09
C MET A 116 10.52 -5.45 -1.43
N ILE A 117 11.61 -5.35 -2.17
CA ILE A 117 11.75 -6.02 -3.47
C ILE A 117 13.11 -6.67 -3.60
N LYS A 118 13.20 -7.66 -4.49
CA LYS A 118 14.48 -8.19 -4.95
C LYS A 118 14.92 -7.48 -6.23
N ASP A 119 16.19 -7.12 -6.29
CA ASP A 119 16.86 -6.74 -7.52
C ASP A 119 17.19 -7.99 -8.36
N SER A 120 16.56 -8.12 -9.53
CA SER A 120 16.84 -9.21 -10.46
C SER A 120 17.87 -8.77 -11.50
N PRO A 121 18.91 -9.58 -11.78
CA PRO A 121 19.87 -9.25 -12.82
C PRO A 121 19.21 -9.32 -14.20
N ASN A 122 19.52 -8.35 -15.07
CA ASN A 122 19.02 -8.28 -16.45
C ASN A 122 19.40 -9.48 -17.36
N PHE A 123 20.17 -10.44 -16.85
CA PHE A 123 20.74 -11.56 -17.60
C PHE A 123 20.14 -12.93 -17.28
N ASP A 124 19.27 -13.04 -16.27
CA ASP A 124 18.40 -14.22 -16.13
C ASP A 124 17.39 -14.11 -17.28
N SER A 125 17.44 -15.06 -18.23
CA SER A 125 16.70 -15.13 -19.51
C SER A 125 15.69 -14.00 -19.70
N TYR A 126 15.85 -13.20 -20.77
CA TYR A 126 15.03 -12.04 -21.19
C TYR A 126 13.49 -12.24 -21.16
N TYR A 127 13.02 -13.44 -20.86
CA TYR A 127 11.66 -13.93 -20.90
C TYR A 127 11.08 -14.37 -19.53
N ASP A 128 11.86 -14.41 -18.44
CA ASP A 128 11.44 -15.07 -17.18
C ASP A 128 11.47 -14.19 -15.91
N SER A 129 11.97 -12.95 -15.95
CA SER A 129 12.00 -12.09 -14.75
C SER A 129 11.31 -10.75 -14.94
N THR A 130 10.51 -10.36 -13.94
CA THR A 130 9.91 -9.03 -13.82
C THR A 130 11.04 -7.99 -13.70
N ASP A 131 11.07 -7.00 -14.61
CA ASP A 131 11.97 -5.83 -14.50
C ASP A 131 11.86 -5.19 -13.11
N THR A 132 13.01 -5.03 -12.42
CA THR A 132 13.06 -4.49 -11.05
C THR A 132 12.44 -3.10 -10.95
N ALA A 133 12.62 -2.23 -11.95
CA ALA A 133 12.03 -0.89 -11.94
C ALA A 133 10.51 -0.96 -12.12
N TRP A 134 10.02 -1.90 -12.94
CA TRP A 134 8.59 -2.15 -13.06
C TRP A 134 8.00 -2.67 -11.74
N LEU A 135 8.64 -3.66 -11.10
CA LEU A 135 8.22 -4.18 -9.80
C LEU A 135 8.20 -3.08 -8.72
N LEU A 136 9.25 -2.27 -8.64
CA LEU A 136 9.33 -1.13 -7.74
C LEU A 136 8.15 -0.18 -7.95
N SER A 137 7.90 0.21 -9.20
CA SER A 137 6.81 1.13 -9.56
C SER A 137 5.40 0.55 -9.30
N ASN A 138 5.24 -0.78 -9.40
CA ASN A 138 4.01 -1.47 -8.99
C ASN A 138 3.74 -1.28 -7.49
N HIS A 139 4.75 -1.51 -6.64
CA HIS A 139 4.63 -1.28 -5.20
C HIS A 139 4.50 0.20 -4.81
N LEU A 140 5.17 1.10 -5.53
CA LEU A 140 4.99 2.54 -5.35
C LEU A 140 3.56 2.97 -5.67
N SER A 141 2.93 2.37 -6.68
CA SER A 141 1.51 2.62 -6.95
C SER A 141 0.60 2.08 -5.86
N LYS A 142 0.89 0.89 -5.31
CA LYS A 142 0.17 0.35 -4.14
C LYS A 142 0.21 1.36 -2.98
N PHE A 143 1.39 1.90 -2.69
CA PHE A 143 1.58 2.96 -1.70
C PHE A 143 0.79 4.23 -2.03
N VAL A 144 0.96 4.81 -3.23
CA VAL A 144 0.30 6.07 -3.62
C VAL A 144 -1.22 5.95 -3.58
N LEU A 145 -1.77 4.83 -4.06
CA LEU A 145 -3.22 4.59 -4.01
C LEU A 145 -3.68 4.45 -2.56
N TYR A 146 -2.97 3.69 -1.73
CA TYR A 146 -3.36 3.54 -0.33
C TYR A 146 -3.33 4.87 0.43
N TYR A 147 -2.27 5.66 0.22
CA TYR A 147 -2.12 7.03 0.75
C TYR A 147 -3.24 7.96 0.27
N LYS A 148 -3.74 7.75 -0.96
CA LYS A 148 -4.86 8.52 -1.54
C LYS A 148 -6.24 7.98 -1.17
N GLY A 149 -6.35 7.09 -0.18
CA GLY A 149 -7.63 6.66 0.37
C GLY A 149 -8.19 5.37 -0.23
N TYR A 150 -7.60 4.81 -1.29
CA TYR A 150 -8.08 3.57 -1.88
C TYR A 150 -7.94 2.40 -0.89
N SER A 151 -8.96 1.56 -0.78
CA SER A 151 -8.90 0.33 0.01
C SER A 151 -7.98 -0.71 -0.63
N GLN A 152 -7.50 -1.66 0.16
CA GLN A 152 -6.76 -2.83 -0.32
C GLN A 152 -7.49 -3.55 -1.47
N GLN A 153 -8.82 -3.68 -1.38
CA GLN A 153 -9.63 -4.35 -2.39
C GLN A 153 -9.67 -3.57 -3.70
N GLU A 154 -9.80 -2.25 -3.64
CA GLU A 154 -9.75 -1.40 -4.83
C GLU A 154 -8.38 -1.39 -5.47
N ILE A 155 -7.32 -1.26 -4.66
CA ILE A 155 -5.93 -1.34 -5.15
C ILE A 155 -5.72 -2.66 -5.89
N GLN A 156 -6.17 -3.78 -5.32
CA GLN A 156 -6.10 -5.08 -5.96
C GLN A 156 -6.90 -5.10 -7.27
N ARG A 157 -8.15 -4.61 -7.30
CA ARG A 157 -8.96 -4.57 -8.53
C ARG A 157 -8.37 -3.68 -9.62
N ILE A 158 -7.70 -2.60 -9.24
CA ILE A 158 -7.07 -1.66 -10.16
C ILE A 158 -5.77 -2.27 -10.73
N LEU A 159 -4.91 -2.80 -9.86
CA LEU A 159 -3.55 -3.21 -10.25
C LEU A 159 -3.44 -4.66 -10.73
N GLN A 160 -4.25 -5.59 -10.22
CA GLN A 160 -4.17 -7.00 -10.62
C GLN A 160 -4.35 -7.20 -12.14
N PRO A 161 -5.29 -6.52 -12.83
CA PRO A 161 -5.39 -6.61 -14.29
C PRO A 161 -4.13 -6.10 -15.02
N ILE A 162 -3.47 -5.08 -14.47
CA ILE A 162 -2.23 -4.51 -15.01
C ILE A 162 -1.09 -5.51 -14.86
N GLU A 163 -0.93 -6.10 -13.67
CA GLU A 163 0.06 -7.16 -13.39
C GLU A 163 -0.13 -8.38 -14.30
N MET A 164 -1.38 -8.84 -14.48
CA MET A 164 -1.68 -9.97 -15.36
C MET A 164 -1.32 -9.70 -16.82
N ARG A 165 -1.55 -8.47 -17.30
CA ARG A 165 -1.18 -8.06 -18.66
C ARG A 165 0.32 -7.88 -18.80
N TYR A 166 0.99 -7.30 -17.81
CA TYR A 166 2.45 -7.15 -17.81
C TYR A 166 3.16 -8.51 -17.89
N GLY A 167 2.66 -9.53 -17.19
CA GLY A 167 3.19 -10.89 -17.32
C GLY A 167 3.13 -11.46 -18.75
N LYS A 168 2.23 -10.96 -19.61
CA LYS A 168 2.21 -11.31 -21.05
C LYS A 168 3.27 -10.53 -21.85
N CYS A 169 3.63 -9.34 -21.40
CA CYS A 169 4.62 -8.46 -22.03
C CYS A 169 6.06 -8.86 -21.77
N VAL A 170 6.32 -9.59 -20.69
CA VAL A 170 7.63 -10.19 -20.38
C VAL A 170 7.73 -11.62 -20.94
N GLY A 171 6.60 -12.26 -21.27
CA GLY A 171 6.54 -13.62 -21.83
C GLY A 171 6.60 -13.71 -23.37
N TYR A 172 6.24 -14.87 -23.91
CA TYR A 172 6.38 -15.22 -25.34
C TYR A 172 5.32 -14.61 -26.28
N GLU A 173 4.27 -13.95 -25.77
CA GLU A 173 3.15 -13.42 -26.57
C GLU A 173 3.29 -11.91 -26.81
N TYR A 174 4.08 -11.54 -27.82
CA TYR A 174 4.29 -10.15 -28.20
C TYR A 174 3.12 -9.61 -29.02
N THR A 175 2.18 -8.92 -28.38
CA THR A 175 1.30 -7.96 -29.07
C THR A 175 1.64 -6.55 -28.59
N THR A 176 2.26 -5.75 -29.46
CA THR A 176 2.86 -4.45 -29.13
C THR A 176 1.86 -3.48 -28.50
N ASN A 177 0.61 -3.48 -28.97
CA ASN A 177 -0.38 -2.48 -28.58
C ASN A 177 -0.95 -2.68 -27.16
N VAL A 178 -0.81 -3.87 -26.55
CA VAL A 178 -1.33 -4.13 -25.19
C VAL A 178 -0.33 -3.68 -24.13
N CYS A 179 0.97 -3.77 -24.41
CA CYS A 179 2.02 -3.51 -23.44
C CYS A 179 2.18 -2.03 -23.11
N ASP A 180 1.91 -1.14 -24.06
CA ASP A 180 1.99 0.31 -23.85
C ASP A 180 0.96 0.82 -22.82
N THR A 181 -0.08 0.03 -22.53
CA THR A 181 -1.09 0.38 -21.51
C THR A 181 -0.66 0.04 -20.08
N VAL A 182 0.37 -0.81 -19.90
CA VAL A 182 0.79 -1.32 -18.59
C VAL A 182 2.24 -0.99 -18.23
N ARG A 183 3.02 -0.48 -19.19
CA ARG A 183 4.35 0.03 -18.95
C ARG A 183 4.57 1.36 -19.69
N THR A 184 5.42 2.18 -19.13
CA THR A 184 5.93 3.41 -19.72
C THR A 184 7.41 3.55 -19.33
N ASN A 185 8.09 4.57 -19.83
CA ASN A 185 9.51 4.78 -19.58
C ASN A 185 9.75 6.05 -18.78
N VAL A 186 10.65 5.95 -17.81
CA VAL A 186 11.23 7.11 -17.10
C VAL A 186 12.70 7.25 -17.47
N LYS A 187 13.19 8.48 -17.48
CA LYS A 187 14.59 8.79 -17.78
C LYS A 187 15.08 9.82 -16.76
N PRO A 188 15.65 9.36 -15.62
CA PRO A 188 16.22 10.26 -14.63
C PRO A 188 17.33 11.13 -15.21
N ASP A 189 17.17 12.46 -15.06
CA ASP A 189 18.07 13.46 -15.68
C ASP A 189 19.54 13.23 -15.29
N LYS A 190 19.78 12.79 -14.05
CA LYS A 190 21.13 12.53 -13.51
C LYS A 190 21.72 11.17 -13.92
N ILE A 191 20.91 10.25 -14.43
CA ILE A 191 21.34 8.87 -14.77
C ILE A 191 21.48 8.70 -16.29
N GLY A 192 20.65 9.37 -17.09
CA GLY A 192 20.72 9.33 -18.56
C GLY A 192 20.25 8.02 -19.20
N LYS A 193 19.75 7.07 -18.42
CA LYS A 193 19.25 5.74 -18.84
C LYS A 193 17.72 5.68 -18.75
N TYR A 194 17.11 4.89 -19.62
CA TYR A 194 15.67 4.60 -19.56
C TYR A 194 15.39 3.41 -18.64
N PHE A 195 14.33 3.53 -17.85
CA PHE A 195 13.79 2.46 -17.03
C PHE A 195 12.33 2.22 -17.39
N THR A 196 11.95 0.94 -17.51
CA THR A 196 10.56 0.55 -17.72
C THR A 196 9.84 0.56 -16.38
N VAL A 197 8.79 1.36 -16.25
CA VAL A 197 7.96 1.44 -15.04
C VAL A 197 6.49 1.17 -15.39
N MET A 198 5.69 0.84 -14.39
CA MET A 198 4.26 0.66 -14.53
C MET A 198 3.57 2.00 -14.82
N THR A 199 2.68 2.04 -15.79
CA THR A 199 1.90 3.25 -16.07
C THR A 199 1.05 3.64 -14.85
N PRO A 200 1.14 4.90 -14.35
CA PRO A 200 0.34 5.36 -13.21
C PRO A 200 -1.16 5.18 -13.43
N PHE A 201 -1.90 4.91 -12.36
CA PHE A 201 -3.35 4.91 -12.43
C PHE A 201 -3.88 6.34 -12.63
N GLU A 202 -4.37 6.62 -13.85
CA GLU A 202 -4.73 7.97 -14.30
C GLU A 202 -5.61 8.75 -13.33
N LYS A 203 -6.62 8.10 -12.73
CA LYS A 203 -7.55 8.77 -11.79
C LYS A 203 -6.90 9.23 -10.48
N ALA A 204 -5.75 8.66 -10.13
CA ALA A 204 -4.98 9.05 -8.96
C ALA A 204 -3.92 10.13 -9.25
N VAL A 205 -3.61 10.42 -10.52
CA VAL A 205 -2.58 11.39 -10.92
C VAL A 205 -3.06 12.82 -10.66
N GLY A 206 -2.31 13.59 -9.86
CA GLY A 206 -2.62 14.98 -9.54
C GLY A 206 -3.90 15.22 -8.74
N ASN A 207 -4.65 14.16 -8.42
CA ASN A 207 -5.83 14.26 -7.58
C ASN A 207 -5.40 14.56 -6.15
N LYS A 208 -5.91 15.68 -5.60
CA LYS A 208 -5.43 16.30 -4.35
C LYS A 208 -6.15 15.83 -3.08
N SER A 209 -6.92 14.74 -3.11
CA SER A 209 -7.64 14.30 -1.91
C SER A 209 -7.77 12.79 -1.80
N LEU A 210 -7.85 12.36 -0.53
CA LEU A 210 -8.18 11.03 0.00
C LEU A 210 -9.62 10.56 -0.33
N ASN A 211 -10.26 11.11 -1.38
CA ASN A 211 -11.69 10.95 -1.65
C ASN A 211 -12.11 9.58 -2.22
N HIS A 212 -11.27 8.56 -2.09
CA HIS A 212 -11.67 7.21 -2.47
C HIS A 212 -12.23 6.45 -1.27
N LEU A 213 -13.49 6.76 -0.99
CA LEU A 213 -14.37 5.81 -0.35
C LEU A 213 -14.34 4.48 -1.10
N PRO A 214 -14.21 3.33 -0.41
CA PRO A 214 -14.33 2.03 -1.03
C PRO A 214 -15.61 1.97 -1.85
N SER A 215 -15.49 1.81 -3.17
CA SER A 215 -16.64 1.74 -4.07
C SER A 215 -17.71 0.78 -3.55
N ASP A 216 -17.27 -0.31 -2.91
CA ASP A 216 -18.12 -1.37 -2.37
C ASP A 216 -19.00 -0.94 -1.20
N LEU A 217 -18.50 -0.02 -0.35
CA LEU A 217 -19.27 0.55 0.76
C LEU A 217 -20.37 1.49 0.22
N THR A 218 -20.10 2.20 -0.87
CA THR A 218 -21.05 3.15 -1.47
C THR A 218 -22.07 2.50 -2.40
N THR A 219 -21.84 1.26 -2.86
CA THR A 219 -22.73 0.57 -3.81
C THR A 219 -23.65 -0.47 -3.16
N ASN A 220 -23.36 -0.94 -1.94
CA ASN A 220 -24.19 -1.94 -1.27
C ASN A 220 -25.23 -1.27 -0.36
N GLU A 221 -26.44 -1.09 -0.88
CA GLU A 221 -27.55 -0.43 -0.18
C GLU A 221 -27.88 -1.10 1.18
N THR A 222 -27.72 -2.41 1.29
CA THR A 222 -27.95 -3.16 2.54
C THR A 222 -26.95 -2.77 3.63
N ILE A 223 -25.66 -2.66 3.28
CA ILE A 223 -24.60 -2.26 4.21
C ILE A 223 -24.80 -0.80 4.65
N LEU A 224 -25.13 0.08 3.70
CA LEU A 224 -25.41 1.49 4.00
C LEU A 224 -26.61 1.65 4.93
N ASN A 225 -27.70 0.91 4.69
CA ASN A 225 -28.88 0.97 5.55
C ASN A 225 -28.60 0.40 6.94
N LEU A 226 -27.86 -0.70 7.06
CA LEU A 226 -27.43 -1.24 8.34
C LEU A 226 -26.56 -0.22 9.10
N GLN A 227 -25.62 0.43 8.43
CA GLN A 227 -24.75 1.41 9.08
C GLN A 227 -25.52 2.68 9.50
N ARG A 228 -26.53 3.09 8.75
CA ARG A 228 -27.45 4.18 9.15
C ARG A 228 -28.24 3.81 10.39
N GLU A 229 -28.65 2.55 10.51
CA GLU A 229 -29.34 2.03 11.69
C GLU A 229 -28.42 2.02 12.92
N ILE A 230 -27.21 1.48 12.79
CA ILE A 230 -26.18 1.49 13.85
C ILE A 230 -25.85 2.93 14.27
N THR A 231 -25.74 3.86 13.31
CA THR A 231 -25.54 5.29 13.58
C THR A 231 -26.73 5.89 14.34
N THR A 232 -27.95 5.49 14.01
CA THR A 232 -29.15 5.92 14.74
C THR A 232 -29.16 5.36 16.16
N TRP A 233 -28.71 4.12 16.38
CA TRP A 233 -28.55 3.57 17.72
C TRP A 233 -27.54 4.36 18.54
N TRP A 234 -26.42 4.74 17.93
CA TRP A 234 -25.39 5.56 18.59
C TRP A 234 -25.90 6.97 18.93
N ILE A 235 -26.58 7.66 18.01
CA ILE A 235 -27.12 9.01 18.26
C ILE A 235 -28.14 9.02 19.40
N ASN A 236 -28.91 7.94 19.54
CA ASN A 236 -29.90 7.76 20.59
C ASN A 236 -29.32 7.10 21.84
N ASP A 237 -27.99 7.08 21.98
CA ASP A 237 -27.24 6.56 23.13
C ASP A 237 -27.60 5.10 23.50
N LYS A 238 -28.00 4.29 22.50
CA LYS A 238 -28.27 2.85 22.65
C LYS A 238 -27.00 1.99 22.60
N ILE A 239 -25.94 2.51 21.96
CA ILE A 239 -24.60 1.92 21.92
C ILE A 239 -23.58 2.99 22.28
N THR A 240 -22.44 2.57 22.81
CA THR A 240 -21.40 3.51 23.26
C THR A 240 -20.63 4.11 22.06
N ASN A 241 -19.87 5.18 22.31
CA ASN A 241 -18.92 5.71 21.33
C ASN A 241 -17.94 4.64 20.84
N GLU A 242 -17.50 3.77 21.75
CA GLU A 242 -16.57 2.68 21.48
C GLU A 242 -17.19 1.63 20.55
N ASP A 243 -18.42 1.19 20.84
CA ASP A 243 -19.17 0.26 20.00
C ASP A 243 -19.40 0.82 18.60
N TYR A 244 -19.72 2.11 18.52
CA TYR A 244 -19.92 2.80 17.25
C TYR A 244 -18.62 2.88 16.45
N LEU A 245 -17.50 3.26 17.06
CA LEU A 245 -16.20 3.28 16.40
C LEU A 245 -15.79 1.88 15.93
N LYS A 246 -16.01 0.84 16.73
CA LYS A 246 -15.77 -0.56 16.33
C LYS A 246 -16.57 -0.91 15.07
N SER A 247 -17.88 -0.59 15.02
CA SER A 247 -18.73 -0.85 13.85
C SER A 247 -18.21 -0.19 12.57
N VAL A 248 -17.69 1.03 12.71
CA VAL A 248 -17.22 1.82 11.59
C VAL A 248 -15.83 1.37 11.13
N LYS A 249 -14.94 0.99 12.05
CA LYS A 249 -13.64 0.37 11.72
C LYS A 249 -13.84 -0.89 10.89
N TYR A 250 -14.83 -1.73 11.21
CA TYR A 250 -15.17 -2.90 10.40
C TYR A 250 -15.61 -2.56 8.97
N LEU A 251 -16.20 -1.38 8.73
CA LEU A 251 -16.56 -0.95 7.38
C LEU A 251 -15.35 -0.46 6.59
N VAL A 252 -14.53 0.39 7.22
CA VAL A 252 -13.33 0.97 6.58
C VAL A 252 -12.27 -0.11 6.30
N ASN A 253 -12.17 -1.12 7.17
CA ASN A 253 -11.18 -2.20 7.13
C ASN A 253 -11.81 -3.57 6.82
N ALA A 254 -12.97 -3.63 6.17
CA ALA A 254 -13.70 -4.88 5.94
C ALA A 254 -12.82 -5.93 5.21
N PRO A 255 -12.52 -7.09 5.83
CA PRO A 255 -11.85 -8.18 5.12
C PRO A 255 -12.77 -8.72 4.02
N PRO A 256 -12.21 -9.25 2.92
CA PRO A 256 -12.99 -9.64 1.75
C PRO A 256 -14.04 -10.70 2.09
N PRO A 257 -15.21 -10.69 1.42
CA PRO A 257 -16.17 -11.79 1.54
C PRO A 257 -15.49 -13.11 1.16
N VAL A 258 -15.61 -14.09 2.07
CA VAL A 258 -15.06 -15.44 1.90
C VAL A 258 -15.86 -16.16 0.81
N ASN A 259 -15.47 -15.95 -0.45
CA ASN A 259 -15.76 -16.90 -1.50
C ASN A 259 -14.59 -17.87 -1.56
N ASN A 260 -14.88 -19.13 -1.24
CA ASN A 260 -13.94 -20.24 -1.30
C ASN A 260 -13.42 -20.43 -2.73
N THR A 261 -12.34 -19.72 -3.04
CA THR A 261 -11.29 -19.95 -4.05
C THR A 261 -10.57 -18.63 -4.32
N LYS A 262 -9.67 -18.21 -3.43
CA LYS A 262 -8.71 -17.12 -3.72
C LYS A 262 -7.29 -17.66 -3.63
N ASN A 263 -6.53 -17.47 -4.70
CA ASN A 263 -5.07 -17.46 -4.63
C ASN A 263 -4.70 -16.28 -3.72
N ILE A 264 -4.20 -16.56 -2.52
CA ILE A 264 -3.94 -15.54 -1.51
C ILE A 264 -2.65 -14.79 -1.90
N SER A 265 -2.79 -13.54 -2.34
CA SER A 265 -1.70 -12.59 -2.59
C SER A 265 -1.57 -11.53 -1.49
N SER A 266 -2.17 -11.75 -0.32
CA SER A 266 -2.15 -10.80 0.79
C SER A 266 -2.23 -11.46 2.16
N ILE A 267 -1.59 -10.85 3.15
CA ILE A 267 -1.64 -11.24 4.56
C ILE A 267 -2.19 -10.05 5.35
N ASP A 268 -3.27 -10.26 6.09
CA ASP A 268 -3.87 -9.23 6.94
C ASP A 268 -3.29 -9.34 8.36
N LEU A 269 -2.90 -8.20 8.93
CA LEU A 269 -2.34 -8.07 10.27
C LEU A 269 -3.35 -7.33 11.16
N PRO A 270 -3.27 -7.46 12.50
CA PRO A 270 -4.26 -6.90 13.42
C PRO A 270 -4.59 -5.42 13.19
N ASN A 271 -3.63 -4.63 12.71
CA ASN A 271 -3.76 -3.21 12.38
C ASN A 271 -3.01 -2.87 11.10
N GLY A 272 -3.13 -3.68 10.05
CA GLY A 272 -2.38 -3.45 8.82
C GLY A 272 -2.51 -4.57 7.82
N PHE A 273 -1.78 -4.49 6.73
CA PHE A 273 -1.81 -5.53 5.71
C PHE A 273 -0.51 -5.58 4.92
N ILE A 274 -0.32 -6.72 4.26
CA ILE A 274 0.78 -6.98 3.35
C ILE A 274 0.20 -7.46 2.03
N MET A 275 0.56 -6.81 0.92
CA MET A 275 0.28 -7.27 -0.44
C MET A 275 1.54 -7.85 -1.05
N ILE A 276 1.47 -9.12 -1.44
CA ILE A 276 2.61 -9.95 -1.84
C ILE A 276 2.49 -10.32 -3.32
N ASP A 277 3.57 -10.15 -4.06
CA ASP A 277 3.64 -10.54 -5.47
C ASP A 277 4.25 -11.94 -5.61
N LEU A 278 3.39 -12.90 -5.96
CA LEU A 278 3.75 -14.31 -6.08
C LEU A 278 4.37 -14.61 -7.45
N VAL A 279 5.46 -15.39 -7.43
CA VAL A 279 6.05 -15.97 -8.64
C VAL A 279 5.04 -16.95 -9.26
N LYS A 280 4.60 -16.70 -10.50
CA LYS A 280 3.82 -17.68 -11.29
C LYS A 280 4.72 -18.86 -11.66
N LYS A 281 4.90 -19.83 -10.77
CA LYS A 281 5.53 -21.10 -11.14
C LYS A 281 4.67 -21.80 -12.19
N LYS A 282 5.12 -21.81 -13.45
CA LYS A 282 4.71 -22.85 -14.40
C LYS A 282 5.27 -24.17 -13.90
N THR A 283 4.47 -24.95 -13.16
CA THR A 283 4.67 -26.40 -13.12
C THR A 283 3.35 -27.12 -12.84
N THR A 284 3.04 -28.00 -13.77
CA THR A 284 2.03 -29.05 -13.76
C THR A 284 2.20 -30.00 -12.56
N VAL A 285 1.07 -30.57 -12.10
CA VAL A 285 0.88 -31.78 -11.26
C VAL A 285 0.71 -31.59 -9.73
N ASN A 286 -0.58 -31.68 -9.34
CA ASN A 286 -1.17 -32.39 -8.18
C ASN A 286 -0.39 -32.47 -6.85
N GLN A 287 -0.62 -31.47 -5.99
CA GLN A 287 -0.74 -31.65 -4.54
C GLN A 287 -1.78 -30.62 -4.06
N PRO A 288 -2.73 -30.97 -3.18
CA PRO A 288 -3.69 -30.00 -2.67
C PRO A 288 -2.93 -29.00 -1.80
N SER A 289 -3.07 -27.71 -2.14
CA SER A 289 -2.57 -26.59 -1.35
C SER A 289 -3.13 -26.66 0.07
N GLN A 290 -2.36 -27.24 1.00
CA GLN A 290 -2.60 -27.10 2.42
C GLN A 290 -2.04 -25.75 2.85
N PHE A 291 -2.93 -24.85 3.23
CA PHE A 291 -2.61 -23.58 3.85
C PHE A 291 -2.13 -23.84 5.28
N GLN A 292 -0.90 -23.45 5.61
CA GLN A 292 -0.52 -23.18 6.98
C GLN A 292 -0.64 -21.68 7.21
N ALA A 293 -1.57 -21.29 8.08
CA ALA A 293 -1.53 -19.97 8.69
C ALA A 293 -0.26 -19.91 9.53
N PHE A 294 0.71 -19.10 9.11
CA PHE A 294 1.91 -18.87 9.91
C PHE A 294 1.53 -17.94 11.06
N ALA A 295 1.46 -18.50 12.27
CA ALA A 295 1.59 -17.69 13.47
C ALA A 295 2.96 -17.00 13.41
N ILE A 296 3.00 -15.69 13.69
CA ILE A 296 4.24 -14.96 13.94
C ILE A 296 4.82 -15.55 15.23
N GLY A 297 5.65 -16.58 15.11
CA GLY A 297 6.14 -17.35 16.24
C GLY A 297 7.02 -18.53 15.81
N ASP A 298 8.32 -18.31 15.98
CA ASP A 298 9.42 -19.28 16.09
C ASP A 298 9.85 -20.10 14.84
N ASN A 299 11.02 -19.69 14.33
CA ASN A 299 12.00 -20.47 13.57
C ASN A 299 11.79 -20.67 12.05
N SER A 300 11.65 -19.58 11.31
CA SER A 300 12.28 -19.46 9.99
C SER A 300 12.74 -18.02 9.77
N ASN A 301 13.77 -17.79 8.94
CA ASN A 301 14.30 -16.47 8.60
C ASN A 301 13.20 -15.58 8.00
N ASP A 302 12.47 -14.91 8.88
CA ASP A 302 11.19 -14.30 8.57
C ASP A 302 11.42 -12.98 7.85
N VAL A 303 11.04 -12.92 6.58
CA VAL A 303 11.10 -11.69 5.78
C VAL A 303 10.38 -10.52 6.47
N PHE A 304 9.37 -10.81 7.31
CA PHE A 304 8.64 -9.81 8.07
C PHE A 304 9.43 -9.21 9.23
N SER A 305 10.52 -9.86 9.68
CA SER A 305 11.42 -9.31 10.71
C SER A 305 12.12 -8.01 10.27
N TYR A 306 12.23 -7.80 8.95
CA TYR A 306 12.83 -6.62 8.36
C TYR A 306 11.84 -5.45 8.20
N ILE A 307 10.55 -5.63 8.56
CA ILE A 307 9.59 -4.53 8.59
C ILE A 307 10.01 -3.58 9.74
N PRO A 308 10.33 -2.31 9.44
CA PRO A 308 10.97 -1.41 10.40
C PRO A 308 10.00 -0.75 11.38
N PHE A 309 8.70 -1.04 11.25
CA PHE A 309 7.66 -0.50 12.09
C PHE A 309 7.08 -1.57 13.00
N GLU A 310 6.71 -1.16 14.20
CA GLU A 310 5.97 -1.99 15.13
C GLU A 310 4.47 -1.82 14.87
N ALA A 311 3.75 -2.95 14.89
CA ALA A 311 2.30 -2.91 14.91
C ALA A 311 1.86 -2.26 16.22
N ASP A 312 0.96 -1.29 16.14
CA ASP A 312 0.40 -0.71 17.35
C ASP A 312 -0.38 -1.79 18.09
N VAL A 313 -0.08 -1.98 19.38
CA VAL A 313 -1.00 -2.71 20.25
C VAL A 313 -2.21 -1.81 20.39
N LEU A 314 -3.41 -2.29 20.03
CA LEU A 314 -4.65 -1.57 20.27
C LEU A 314 -4.71 -1.20 21.76
N LYS A 315 -4.34 0.03 22.09
CA LYS A 315 -4.88 0.65 23.29
C LYS A 315 -6.28 1.05 22.92
N GLU A 316 -7.26 0.51 23.65
CA GLU A 316 -8.59 1.10 23.71
C GLU A 316 -8.43 2.48 24.35
N ASP A 317 -8.00 3.45 23.55
CA ASP A 317 -8.12 4.85 23.92
C ASP A 317 -9.60 5.18 23.78
N SER A 318 -10.23 5.39 24.93
CA SER A 318 -11.57 5.95 25.05
C SER A 318 -11.57 7.36 24.48
N SER A 319 -11.55 7.50 23.16
CA SER A 319 -11.62 8.80 22.49
C SER A 319 -13.09 9.23 22.44
N GLU A 320 -13.38 10.32 23.14
CA GLU A 320 -14.65 11.00 23.09
C GLU A 320 -14.90 11.47 21.65
N ILE A 321 -15.97 10.97 21.00
CA ILE A 321 -16.29 11.37 19.63
C ILE A 321 -16.72 12.84 19.64
N PRO A 322 -16.08 13.74 18.86
CA PRO A 322 -16.43 15.15 18.86
C PRO A 322 -17.88 15.43 18.42
N ASP A 323 -18.50 16.45 19.03
CA ASP A 323 -19.88 16.85 18.76
C ASP A 323 -20.15 17.18 17.27
N TRP A 324 -19.16 17.76 16.58
CA TRP A 324 -19.30 18.06 15.15
C TRP A 324 -19.53 16.80 14.32
N PHE A 325 -18.94 15.68 14.74
CA PHE A 325 -19.10 14.40 14.07
C PHE A 325 -20.45 13.77 14.39
N LYS A 326 -20.92 13.84 15.66
CA LYS A 326 -22.28 13.39 16.05
C LYS A 326 -23.37 14.15 15.27
N MET A 327 -23.19 15.46 15.06
CA MET A 327 -24.09 16.26 14.22
C MET A 327 -24.09 15.79 12.75
N ARG A 328 -22.91 15.53 12.18
CA ARG A 328 -22.79 15.03 10.80
C ARG A 328 -23.42 13.65 10.65
N ALA A 329 -23.17 12.75 11.58
CA ALA A 329 -23.75 11.41 11.60
C ALA A 329 -25.29 11.44 11.67
N LYS A 330 -25.86 12.40 12.41
CA LYS A 330 -27.31 12.64 12.45
C LYS A 330 -27.86 13.12 11.12
N LEU A 331 -27.22 14.12 10.50
CA LEU A 331 -27.62 14.58 9.17
C LEU A 331 -27.52 13.46 8.14
N TRP A 332 -26.52 12.60 8.28
CA TRP A 332 -26.37 11.44 7.43
C TRP A 332 -27.50 10.46 7.64
N SER A 333 -27.76 9.98 8.86
CA SER A 333 -28.82 8.99 9.13
C SER A 333 -30.21 9.46 8.67
N GLU A 334 -30.48 10.76 8.76
CA GLU A 334 -31.70 11.42 8.25
C GLU A 334 -31.73 11.60 6.71
N ARG A 335 -30.74 11.09 5.97
CA ARG A 335 -30.57 11.25 4.51
C ARG A 335 -30.48 12.71 4.05
N ARG A 336 -30.03 13.62 4.91
CA ARG A 336 -29.88 15.06 4.62
C ARG A 336 -28.53 15.43 4.02
N ILE A 337 -27.55 14.54 4.14
CA ILE A 337 -26.25 14.60 3.43
C ILE A 337 -25.97 13.26 2.74
N SER A 338 -25.19 13.30 1.67
CA SER A 338 -24.83 12.11 0.90
C SER A 338 -23.89 11.19 1.68
N ASP A 339 -23.82 9.92 1.27
CA ASP A 339 -22.89 8.93 1.84
C ASP A 339 -21.44 9.43 1.77
N MET A 340 -21.07 10.01 0.61
CA MET A 340 -19.78 10.64 0.40
C MET A 340 -19.44 11.67 1.49
N ILE A 341 -20.34 12.62 1.75
CA ILE A 341 -20.12 13.68 2.76
C ILE A 341 -19.98 13.10 4.18
N PHE A 342 -20.70 12.03 4.50
CA PHE A 342 -20.59 11.40 5.81
C PHE A 342 -19.23 10.72 6.00
N PHE A 343 -18.84 9.88 5.05
CA PHE A 343 -17.63 9.10 5.17
C PHE A 343 -16.34 9.96 5.06
N ASP A 344 -16.37 11.07 4.32
CA ASP A 344 -15.28 12.08 4.36
C ASP A 344 -15.08 12.63 5.79
N GLY A 345 -16.18 12.83 6.51
CA GLY A 345 -16.15 13.26 7.91
C GLY A 345 -15.64 12.17 8.84
N LEU A 346 -15.90 10.91 8.52
CA LEU A 346 -15.43 9.77 9.30
C LEU A 346 -13.93 9.58 9.16
N GLU A 347 -13.40 9.72 7.95
CA GLU A 347 -11.97 9.70 7.71
C GLU A 347 -11.26 10.79 8.52
N SER A 348 -11.85 12.00 8.54
CA SER A 348 -11.36 13.11 9.36
C SER A 348 -11.36 12.78 10.86
N LEU A 349 -12.41 12.11 11.36
CA LEU A 349 -12.53 11.67 12.75
C LEU A 349 -11.42 10.68 13.12
N ILE A 350 -11.20 9.66 12.29
CA ILE A 350 -10.16 8.64 12.48
C ILE A 350 -8.79 9.30 12.53
N ARG A 351 -8.50 10.22 11.60
CA ARG A 351 -7.22 10.95 11.56
C ARG A 351 -6.97 11.82 12.80
N THR A 352 -8.01 12.41 13.37
CA THR A 352 -7.89 13.24 14.58
C THR A 352 -7.76 12.43 15.87
N ASN A 353 -8.37 11.25 15.95
CA ASN A 353 -8.33 10.38 17.14
C ASN A 353 -7.15 9.39 17.15
N SER A 354 -6.34 9.38 16.08
CA SER A 354 -5.10 8.58 15.94
C SER A 354 -3.81 9.36 16.33
N LYS A 355 -3.96 10.59 16.86
CA LYS A 355 -2.88 11.36 17.48
C LYS A 355 -2.88 11.16 18.98
#